data_AF-A0A225VDA0-F1
#
_entry.id   AF-A0A225VDA0-F1
#
_cell.length_a   1.000
_cell.length_b   1.000
_cell.length_c   1.000
_cell.angle_alpha   90.00
_cell.angle_beta   90.00
_cell.angle_gamma   90.00
#
_symmetry.space_group_name_H-M   'P 1'
#
loop_
_entity.id
_entity.type
_entity.pdbx_description
1 polymer ?
#
loop_
_entity_poly.entity_id
_entity_poly.type
_entity_poly.pdbx_seq_one_letter_code
_entity_poly.pdbx_strand_id
1 'polypeptide(L)'
;ERQTPIRNNTAILDGLSSDFKKYTNPKAPVYIVSDAGGSVEGLSSIPDGNATWNIAANYADYGFSSLRANRSLLSWKFLNSSNQAVLDDFIMWKTS
;
A
#
# COMPACT_ATOMS: atom_id res chain seq x y z
N GLU A 1 -0.92 -3.04 5.60
CA GLU A 1 0.51 -2.77 5.29
C GLU A 1 0.68 -2.50 3.80
N ARG A 2 1.62 -1.64 3.41
CA ARG A 2 2.06 -1.44 2.03
C ARG A 2 3.58 -1.31 1.96
N GLN A 3 4.18 -2.05 1.04
CA GLN A 3 5.62 -2.08 0.83
C GLN A 3 6.05 -1.16 -0.32
N THR A 4 7.35 -0.85 -0.41
CA THR A 4 7.99 -0.32 -1.63
C THR A 4 7.83 -1.32 -2.78
N PRO A 5 8.11 -0.93 -4.04
CA PRO A 5 8.39 -1.92 -5.05
C PRO A 5 9.59 -2.75 -4.54
N ILE A 6 9.49 -4.07 -4.57
CA ILE A 6 10.47 -4.94 -3.90
C ILE A 6 10.76 -6.19 -4.73
N ARG A 7 12.01 -6.63 -4.70
CA ARG A 7 12.47 -7.89 -5.30
C ARG A 7 13.50 -8.53 -4.37
N ASN A 8 13.30 -9.79 -3.99
CA ASN A 8 14.22 -10.55 -3.14
C ASN A 8 14.68 -9.77 -1.89
N ASN A 9 13.71 -9.30 -1.08
CA ASN A 9 13.97 -8.53 0.15
C ASN A 9 14.77 -7.24 -0.06
N THR A 10 14.80 -6.71 -1.29
CA THR A 10 15.50 -5.48 -1.64
C THR A 10 14.52 -4.50 -2.25
N ALA A 11 14.44 -3.30 -1.66
CA ALA A 11 13.62 -2.22 -2.19
C ALA A 11 14.15 -1.76 -3.55
N ILE A 12 13.25 -1.59 -4.52
CA ILE A 12 13.52 -1.11 -5.87
C ILE A 12 12.81 0.24 -6.01
N LEU A 13 13.56 1.33 -5.79
CA LEU A 13 12.98 2.67 -5.66
C LEU A 13 12.80 3.39 -7.00
N ASP A 14 13.22 2.79 -8.11
CA ASP A 14 13.07 3.34 -9.45
C ASP A 14 11.62 3.73 -9.77
N GLY A 15 11.41 5.02 -10.03
CA GLY A 15 10.09 5.58 -10.36
C GLY A 15 9.21 5.88 -9.15
N LEU A 16 9.68 5.67 -7.92
CA LEU A 16 8.96 6.02 -6.69
C LEU A 16 9.22 7.48 -6.31
N SER A 17 8.18 8.25 -6.05
CA SER A 17 8.30 9.61 -5.52
C SER A 17 8.83 9.62 -4.08
N SER A 18 9.42 10.74 -3.66
CA SER A 18 10.01 10.91 -2.32
C SER A 18 8.98 10.83 -1.18
N ASP A 19 7.71 11.10 -1.46
CA ASP A 19 6.59 10.96 -0.52
C ASP A 19 5.96 9.55 -0.55
N PHE A 20 6.48 8.65 -1.38
CA PHE A 20 6.00 7.28 -1.55
C PHE A 20 4.53 7.16 -2.02
N LYS A 21 3.97 8.21 -2.64
CA LYS A 21 2.58 8.28 -3.12
C LYS A 21 2.43 8.09 -4.63
N LYS A 22 3.51 8.19 -5.41
CA LYS A 22 3.48 8.02 -6.87
C LYS A 22 4.53 7.00 -7.33
N TYR A 23 4.08 6.04 -8.12
CA TYR A 23 4.92 5.05 -8.80
C TYR A 23 4.87 5.31 -10.31
N THR A 24 5.99 5.53 -10.96
CA THR A 24 6.07 5.77 -12.41
C THR A 24 6.88 4.65 -13.05
N ASN A 25 6.23 3.78 -13.82
CA ASN A 25 6.85 2.59 -14.41
C ASN A 25 7.71 1.80 -13.40
N PRO A 26 7.17 1.44 -12.21
CA PRO A 26 7.95 0.77 -11.17
C PRO A 26 8.56 -0.53 -11.70
N LYS A 27 9.80 -0.82 -11.28
CA LYS A 27 10.58 -1.97 -11.77
C LYS A 27 10.38 -3.26 -10.98
N ALA A 28 9.50 -3.22 -9.99
CA ALA A 28 9.09 -4.37 -9.18
C ALA A 28 7.62 -4.22 -8.73
N PRO A 29 6.97 -5.32 -8.30
CA PRO A 29 5.62 -5.25 -7.73
C PRO A 29 5.60 -4.51 -6.39
N VAL A 30 4.48 -3.86 -6.11
CA VAL A 30 4.12 -3.34 -4.79
C VAL A 30 3.23 -4.37 -4.10
N TYR A 31 3.63 -4.83 -2.93
CA TYR A 31 2.82 -5.75 -2.12
C TYR A 31 2.01 -4.98 -1.08
N ILE A 32 0.75 -5.40 -0.92
CA ILE A 32 -0.22 -4.78 -0.01
C ILE A 32 -0.88 -5.90 0.78
N VAL A 33 -0.92 -5.74 2.11
CA VAL A 33 -1.76 -6.53 3.01
C VAL A 33 -2.94 -5.66 3.43
N SER A 34 -4.14 -6.06 3.00
CA SER A 34 -5.40 -5.35 3.24
C SER A 34 -6.38 -6.16 4.11
N ASP A 35 -5.84 -7.03 4.97
CA ASP A 35 -6.63 -7.90 5.84
C ASP A 35 -7.06 -7.19 7.12
N ALA A 36 -8.04 -6.29 6.98
CA ALA A 36 -8.60 -5.49 8.07
C ALA A 36 -10.13 -5.43 7.96
N GLY A 37 -10.75 -6.49 7.43
CA GLY A 37 -12.17 -6.55 7.10
C GLY A 37 -13.10 -6.73 8.30
N GLY A 38 -12.56 -6.98 9.51
CA GLY A 38 -13.35 -7.18 10.73
C GLY A 38 -13.65 -8.65 11.04
N SER A 39 -12.67 -9.54 10.85
CA SER A 39 -12.82 -10.94 11.27
C SER A 39 -12.96 -11.08 12.80
N VAL A 40 -13.44 -12.23 13.26
CA VAL A 40 -13.71 -12.49 14.69
C VAL A 40 -12.44 -12.51 15.55
N GLU A 41 -11.29 -12.74 14.93
CA GLU A 41 -9.97 -12.71 15.58
C GLU A 41 -9.50 -11.28 15.90
N GLY A 42 -10.14 -10.25 15.32
CA GLY A 42 -9.79 -8.86 15.55
C GLY A 42 -8.54 -8.40 14.78
N LEU A 43 -7.98 -7.25 15.17
CA LEU A 43 -6.75 -6.72 14.58
C LEU A 43 -5.52 -7.34 15.26
N SER A 44 -4.52 -7.69 14.45
CA SER A 44 -3.22 -8.15 14.96
C SER A 44 -2.41 -6.99 15.55
N SER A 45 -1.53 -7.29 16.51
CA SER A 45 -0.53 -6.34 17.01
C SER A 45 0.51 -6.00 15.94
N ILE A 46 1.12 -4.82 16.05
CA ILE A 46 2.25 -4.42 15.20
C ILE A 46 3.40 -5.43 15.43
N PRO A 47 3.99 -6.01 14.38
CA PRO A 47 5.09 -6.95 14.51
C PRO A 47 6.39 -6.26 14.95
N ASP A 48 7.26 -7.02 15.61
CA ASP A 48 8.62 -6.56 15.93
C ASP A 48 9.49 -6.48 14.66
N GLY A 49 10.24 -5.39 14.51
CA GLY A 49 11.21 -5.18 13.44
C GLY A 49 10.91 -4.00 12.53
N ASN A 50 11.96 -3.50 11.86
CA ASN A 50 11.85 -2.40 10.92
C ASN A 50 12.36 -2.84 9.54
N ALA A 51 11.48 -3.47 8.77
CA ALA A 51 11.78 -3.80 7.39
C ALA A 51 11.89 -2.51 6.57
N THR A 52 13.05 -2.28 5.94
CA THR A 52 13.34 -1.05 5.19
C THR A 52 12.42 -0.81 3.99
N TRP A 53 11.72 -1.84 3.54
CA TRP A 53 10.75 -1.79 2.45
C TRP A 53 9.32 -1.51 2.92
N ASN A 54 9.03 -1.40 4.22
CA ASN A 54 7.68 -1.09 4.69
C ASN A 54 7.44 0.43 4.63
N ILE A 55 6.48 0.88 3.81
CA ILE A 55 6.15 2.31 3.65
C ILE A 55 5.06 2.72 4.63
N ALA A 56 4.01 1.91 4.75
CA ALA A 56 2.84 2.24 5.53
C ALA A 56 2.30 1.00 6.23
N ALA A 57 2.03 1.15 7.53
CA ALA A 57 1.44 0.12 8.36
C ALA A 57 0.28 0.72 9.15
N ASN A 58 -0.87 0.05 9.12
CA ASN A 58 -2.01 0.36 9.97
C ASN A 58 -2.49 -0.96 10.57
N TYR A 59 -2.42 -1.04 11.89
CA TYR A 59 -2.86 -2.18 12.72
C TYR A 59 -3.94 -1.75 13.73
N ALA A 60 -4.50 -0.54 13.55
CA ALA A 60 -5.45 0.07 14.48
C ALA A 60 -6.85 0.25 13.89
N ASP A 61 -6.97 0.31 12.57
CA ASP A 61 -8.22 0.57 11.87
C ASP A 61 -8.70 -0.64 11.07
N TYR A 62 -10.00 -0.93 11.20
CA TYR A 62 -10.71 -1.74 10.20
C TYR A 62 -10.93 -0.92 8.93
N GLY A 63 -10.86 -1.59 7.79
CA GLY A 63 -10.94 -0.89 6.52
C GLY A 63 -10.99 -1.81 5.31
N PHE A 64 -11.08 -1.19 4.15
CA PHE A 64 -11.12 -1.88 2.87
C PHE A 64 -10.33 -1.12 1.81
N SER A 65 -9.79 -1.87 0.85
CA SER A 65 -9.10 -1.32 -0.30
C SER A 65 -10.10 -0.93 -1.41
N SER A 66 -9.85 0.18 -2.07
CA SER A 66 -10.50 0.58 -3.32
C SER A 66 -9.46 0.79 -4.40
N LEU A 67 -9.74 0.29 -5.60
CA LEU A 67 -8.85 0.38 -6.75
C LEU A 67 -9.62 0.87 -7.96
N ARG A 68 -9.07 1.89 -8.63
CA ARG A 68 -9.56 2.38 -9.93
C ARG A 68 -8.41 2.35 -10.92
N ALA A 69 -8.62 1.75 -12.08
CA ALA A 69 -7.58 1.66 -13.10
C ALA A 69 -8.10 1.95 -14.51
N ASN A 70 -7.19 2.42 -15.34
CA ASN A 70 -7.28 2.46 -16.79
C ASN A 70 -5.93 2.02 -17.39
N ARG A 71 -5.73 2.17 -18.71
CA ARG A 71 -4.52 1.69 -19.40
C ARG A 71 -3.21 2.34 -18.93
N SER A 72 -3.24 3.56 -18.39
CA SER A 72 -2.05 4.33 -18.01
C SER A 72 -2.01 4.71 -16.53
N LEU A 73 -3.08 4.49 -15.78
CA LEU A 73 -3.18 4.90 -14.39
C LEU A 73 -3.90 3.84 -13.56
N LEU A 74 -3.33 3.54 -12.40
CA LEU A 74 -3.99 2.87 -11.30
C LEU A 74 -3.97 3.82 -10.09
N SER A 75 -5.10 3.96 -9.41
CA SER A 75 -5.20 4.61 -8.11
C SER A 75 -5.70 3.58 -7.11
N TRP A 76 -5.01 3.49 -5.99
CA TRP A 76 -5.38 2.63 -4.87
C TRP A 76 -5.52 3.47 -3.61
N LYS A 77 -6.49 3.10 -2.77
CA LYS A 77 -6.74 3.71 -1.46
C LYS A 77 -7.09 2.61 -0.46
N PHE A 78 -6.65 2.78 0.78
CA PHE A 78 -7.19 2.07 1.93
C PHE A 78 -8.06 3.04 2.74
N LEU A 79 -9.30 2.63 2.98
CA LEU A 79 -10.34 3.47 3.59
C LEU A 79 -10.75 2.86 4.94
N ASN A 80 -10.89 3.71 5.96
CA ASN A 80 -11.48 3.32 7.23
C ASN A 80 -12.94 2.88 7.01
N SER A 81 -13.34 1.73 7.56
CA SER A 81 -14.68 1.17 7.32
C SER A 81 -15.80 1.95 8.02
N SER A 82 -15.51 2.66 9.11
CA SER A 82 -16.51 3.37 9.91
C SER A 82 -16.87 4.76 9.34
N ASN A 83 -15.88 5.47 8.79
CA ASN A 83 -16.03 6.87 8.39
C ASN A 83 -15.53 7.18 6.97
N GLN A 84 -15.02 6.18 6.25
CA GLN A 84 -14.50 6.31 4.88
C GLN A 84 -13.31 7.28 4.74
N ALA A 85 -12.63 7.63 5.83
CA ALA A 85 -11.40 8.40 5.77
C ALA A 85 -10.32 7.62 5.00
N VAL A 86 -9.56 8.32 4.15
CA VAL A 86 -8.41 7.74 3.45
C VAL A 86 -7.25 7.62 4.44
N LEU A 87 -6.85 6.39 4.74
CA LEU A 87 -5.78 6.08 5.68
C LEU A 87 -4.43 5.88 4.98
N ASP A 88 -4.46 5.37 3.75
CA ASP A 88 -3.31 5.34 2.85
C ASP A 88 -3.80 5.35 1.40
N ASP A 89 -2.93 5.76 0.49
CA ASP A 89 -3.22 5.87 -0.92
C ASP A 89 -1.93 5.93 -1.73
N PHE A 90 -2.05 5.60 -3.01
CA PHE A 90 -1.06 5.94 -4.01
C PHE A 90 -1.65 5.91 -5.43
N ILE A 91 -0.86 6.41 -6.37
CA ILE A 91 -1.11 6.26 -7.80
C ILE A 91 0.08 5.57 -8.49
N MET A 92 -0.22 4.72 -9.46
CA MET A 92 0.76 4.11 -10.35
C MET A 92 0.50 4.55 -11.79
N TRP A 93 1.52 5.13 -12.40
CA TRP A 93 1.51 5.63 -13.77
C TRP A 93 2.31 4.70 -14.65
N LYS A 94 1.70 4.31 -15.77
CA LYS A 94 2.40 3.68 -16.88
C LYS A 94 2.63 4.73 -17.95
N THR A 95 3.88 5.14 -18.15
CA THR A 95 4.26 5.98 -19.30
C THR A 95 4.74 5.08 -20.43
N SER A 96 4.49 5.52 -21.67
CA SER A 96 4.81 4.84 -22.93
C SER A 96 6.22 4.24 -22.97
#